data_AF-A0A5B6WPM0-F1
#
_entry.id   AF-A0A5B6WPM0-F1
#
_cell.length_a   1.000
_cell.length_b   1.000
_cell.length_c   1.000
_cell.angle_alpha   90.00
_cell.angle_beta   90.00
_cell.angle_gamma   90.00
#
_symmetry.space_group_name_H-M   'P 1'
#
loop_
_entity.id
_entity.type
_entity.pdbx_description
1 polymer ?
#
loop_
_entity_poly.entity_id
_entity_poly.type
_entity_poly.pdbx_seq_one_letter_code
_entity_poly.pdbx_strand_id
1 'polypeptide(L)'
;MGAERKWFFSLLSLTFLSVLLLVLYSISPFSSPRPFPSLVQLGLPYPPAFGYYIFGGKGDKDRIFRLLLAVYHPRNRYVLHLGADATDGERYSLVVALKSVPAIRSFSNVDVIGNPDRFSYMGSSYIASTLHAAAILMKVDPGWDWFIALSALDYPLLTQDDLSHVFSSVRRDLNFIDHNNDLGWKEDQRFRPIIVDPGLYLGRRTKIFYATEKRAMPDAFKIFTGIVCNPYHCHPLLFMK
;
A
#
# COMPACT_ATOMS: atom_id res chain seq x y z
N MET A 1 -19.49 -68.55 -18.00
CA MET A 1 -19.85 -67.12 -18.04
C MET A 1 -19.08 -66.27 -17.01
N GLY A 2 -17.81 -66.58 -16.69
CA GLY A 2 -17.04 -65.86 -15.66
C GLY A 2 -15.83 -65.06 -16.17
N ALA A 3 -15.33 -65.36 -17.36
CA ALA A 3 -14.17 -64.69 -17.95
C ALA A 3 -14.56 -63.35 -18.59
N GLU A 4 -15.61 -63.34 -19.41
CA GLU A 4 -16.17 -62.16 -20.11
C GLU A 4 -16.38 -60.95 -19.18
N ARG A 5 -16.94 -61.18 -17.98
CA ARG A 5 -17.20 -60.12 -16.99
C ARG A 5 -15.93 -59.44 -16.49
N LYS A 6 -14.82 -60.18 -16.34
CA LYS A 6 -13.55 -59.64 -15.82
C LYS A 6 -12.87 -58.72 -16.84
N TRP A 7 -12.96 -59.04 -18.12
CA TRP A 7 -12.45 -58.20 -19.20
C TRP A 7 -13.26 -56.92 -19.35
N PHE A 8 -14.58 -57.01 -19.19
CA PHE A 8 -15.46 -55.84 -19.23
C PHE A 8 -15.14 -54.82 -18.13
N PHE A 9 -14.97 -55.25 -16.87
CA PHE A 9 -14.59 -54.33 -15.78
C PHE A 9 -13.19 -53.76 -15.93
N SER A 10 -12.26 -54.52 -16.51
CA SER A 10 -10.89 -54.05 -16.76
C SER A 10 -10.86 -52.96 -17.83
N LEU A 11 -11.62 -53.12 -18.91
CA LEU A 11 -11.77 -52.10 -19.96
C LEU A 11 -12.43 -50.83 -19.42
N LEU A 12 -13.48 -50.98 -18.62
CA LEU A 12 -14.21 -49.85 -18.04
C LEU A 12 -13.33 -49.05 -17.06
N SER A 13 -12.55 -49.75 -16.23
CA SER A 13 -11.55 -49.15 -15.33
C SER A 13 -10.47 -48.38 -16.10
N LEU A 14 -9.96 -48.95 -17.20
CA LEU A 14 -8.93 -48.30 -18.02
C LEU A 14 -9.45 -47.03 -18.71
N THR A 15 -10.69 -47.07 -19.22
CA THR A 15 -11.33 -45.88 -19.82
C THR A 15 -11.62 -44.80 -18.77
N PHE A 16 -12.06 -45.18 -17.58
CA PHE A 16 -12.29 -44.25 -16.48
C PHE A 16 -10.98 -43.59 -16.04
N LEU A 17 -9.89 -44.36 -15.92
CA LEU A 17 -8.56 -43.84 -15.59
C LEU A 17 -8.04 -42.89 -16.67
N SER A 18 -8.24 -43.22 -17.96
CA SER A 18 -7.88 -42.37 -19.09
C SER A 18 -8.64 -41.04 -19.10
N VAL A 19 -9.96 -41.09 -18.90
CA VAL A 19 -10.80 -39.88 -18.81
C VAL A 19 -10.44 -39.05 -17.58
N LEU A 20 -10.19 -39.69 -16.43
CA LEU A 20 -9.73 -39.01 -15.22
C LEU A 20 -8.39 -38.32 -15.45
N LEU A 21 -7.42 -38.98 -16.11
CA LEU A 21 -6.13 -38.39 -16.47
C LEU A 21 -6.30 -37.23 -17.46
N LEU A 22 -7.18 -37.34 -18.44
CA LEU A 22 -7.49 -36.25 -19.38
C LEU A 22 -8.16 -35.06 -18.68
N VAL A 23 -9.05 -35.30 -17.71
CA VAL A 23 -9.67 -34.25 -16.90
C VAL A 23 -8.63 -33.59 -16.01
N LEU A 24 -7.77 -34.36 -15.33
CA LEU A 24 -6.66 -33.83 -14.53
C LEU A 24 -5.67 -33.02 -15.39
N TYR A 25 -5.38 -33.48 -16.60
CA TYR A 25 -4.53 -32.75 -17.55
C TYR A 25 -5.22 -31.49 -18.11
N SER A 26 -6.53 -31.53 -18.30
CA SER A 26 -7.33 -30.36 -18.76
C SER A 26 -7.61 -29.35 -17.64
N ILE A 27 -7.48 -29.75 -16.37
CA ILE A 27 -7.41 -28.85 -15.20
C ILE A 27 -5.97 -28.31 -15.02
N SER A 28 -4.99 -28.84 -15.77
CA SER A 28 -3.59 -28.40 -15.71
C SER A 28 -3.19 -27.19 -16.59
N PRO A 29 -4.06 -26.42 -17.30
CA PRO A 29 -3.62 -25.13 -17.79
C PRO A 29 -3.73 -24.14 -16.62
N PHE A 30 -2.66 -23.40 -16.33
CA PHE A 30 -2.60 -22.18 -15.49
C PHE A 30 -2.11 -22.23 -14.03
N SER A 31 -1.63 -23.35 -13.50
CA SER A 31 -1.18 -23.40 -12.09
C SER A 31 0.33 -23.51 -11.85
N SER A 32 1.17 -23.30 -12.86
CA SER A 32 2.52 -22.80 -12.58
C SER A 32 2.52 -21.30 -12.91
N PRO A 33 2.70 -20.41 -11.92
CA PRO A 33 3.37 -19.17 -12.26
C PRO A 33 4.69 -19.63 -12.88
N ARG A 34 4.87 -19.43 -14.19
CA ARG A 34 6.25 -19.34 -14.68
C ARG A 34 6.88 -18.30 -13.74
N PRO A 35 7.94 -18.63 -13.00
CA PRO A 35 8.71 -17.57 -12.38
C PRO A 35 9.12 -16.72 -13.58
N PHE A 36 8.54 -15.52 -13.72
CA PHE A 36 9.33 -14.48 -14.33
C PHE A 36 10.62 -14.53 -13.52
N PRO A 37 11.79 -14.77 -14.14
CA PRO A 37 13.02 -14.64 -13.40
C PRO A 37 12.96 -13.23 -12.81
N SER A 38 12.77 -13.14 -11.50
CA SER A 38 12.63 -11.88 -10.79
C SER A 38 14.03 -11.27 -10.70
N LEU A 39 14.60 -10.96 -11.85
CA LEU A 39 15.80 -10.20 -12.00
C LEU A 39 15.40 -8.72 -12.00
N VAL A 40 14.47 -8.35 -11.09
CA VAL A 40 14.22 -6.96 -10.75
C VAL A 40 15.49 -6.50 -10.04
N GLN A 41 16.35 -5.84 -10.80
CA GLN A 41 17.60 -5.34 -10.29
C GLN A 41 17.34 -4.03 -9.54
N LEU A 42 17.79 -3.99 -8.30
CA LEU A 42 17.62 -2.86 -7.38
C LEU A 42 19.00 -2.23 -7.08
N GLY A 43 18.98 -1.00 -6.58
CA GLY A 43 20.20 -0.24 -6.27
C GLY A 43 20.87 0.38 -7.50
N LEU A 44 22.06 0.94 -7.31
CA LEU A 44 22.87 1.48 -8.42
C LEU A 44 23.54 0.31 -9.19
N PRO A 45 23.58 0.32 -10.53
CA PRO A 45 23.24 1.40 -11.48
C PRO A 45 21.80 1.38 -12.02
N TYR A 46 20.88 0.61 -11.42
CA TYR A 46 19.54 0.41 -11.96
C TYR A 46 18.62 1.59 -11.68
N PRO A 47 17.55 1.80 -12.47
CA PRO A 47 16.60 2.85 -12.19
C PRO A 47 16.02 2.74 -10.76
N PRO A 48 15.57 3.84 -10.13
CA PRO A 48 15.25 3.86 -8.70
C PRO A 48 13.89 3.30 -8.30
N ALA A 49 13.80 2.50 -7.24
CA ALA A 49 12.56 1.88 -6.78
C ALA A 49 11.79 2.76 -5.77
N PHE A 50 10.47 2.66 -5.78
CA PHE A 50 9.59 3.42 -4.89
C PHE A 50 8.86 2.51 -3.90
N GLY A 51 8.77 2.94 -2.64
CA GLY A 51 7.94 2.36 -1.60
C GLY A 51 6.66 3.17 -1.45
N TYR A 52 5.55 2.67 -1.97
CA TYR A 52 4.25 3.34 -1.88
C TYR A 52 3.48 2.90 -0.64
N TYR A 53 3.03 3.89 0.13
CA TYR A 53 2.00 3.73 1.15
C TYR A 53 0.69 4.29 0.61
N ILE A 54 -0.29 3.42 0.31
CA ILE A 54 -1.60 3.82 -0.20
C ILE A 54 -2.65 3.59 0.88
N PHE A 55 -3.35 4.64 1.32
CA PHE A 55 -4.27 4.55 2.45
C PHE A 55 -5.65 5.14 2.17
N GLY A 56 -6.65 4.63 2.87
CA GLY A 56 -8.03 5.10 2.80
C GLY A 56 -8.85 4.59 3.99
N GLY A 57 -10.09 5.05 4.10
CA GLY A 57 -11.01 4.64 5.16
C GLY A 57 -12.10 3.69 4.67
N LYS A 58 -13.20 3.68 5.40
CA LYS A 58 -14.43 2.96 5.01
C LYS A 58 -14.91 3.39 3.61
N GLY A 59 -15.12 2.42 2.72
CA GLY A 59 -15.64 2.64 1.37
C GLY A 59 -14.58 3.01 0.33
N ASP A 60 -13.31 3.11 0.71
CA ASP A 60 -12.23 3.48 -0.20
C ASP A 60 -11.57 2.27 -0.89
N LYS A 61 -12.03 1.04 -0.64
CA LYS A 61 -11.47 -0.19 -1.22
C LYS A 61 -11.27 -0.10 -2.73
N ASP A 62 -12.30 0.26 -3.48
CA ASP A 62 -12.23 0.33 -4.95
C ASP A 62 -11.34 1.49 -5.44
N ARG A 63 -11.26 2.58 -4.68
CA ARG A 63 -10.38 3.72 -4.99
C ARG A 63 -8.92 3.37 -4.77
N ILE A 64 -8.59 2.74 -3.64
CA ILE A 64 -7.24 2.22 -3.37
C ILE A 64 -6.83 1.22 -4.45
N PHE A 65 -7.73 0.29 -4.80
CA PHE A 65 -7.43 -0.71 -5.83
C PHE A 65 -7.19 -0.06 -7.20
N ARG A 66 -8.05 0.89 -7.61
CA ARG A 66 -7.85 1.65 -8.85
C ARG A 66 -6.52 2.41 -8.84
N LEU A 67 -6.22 3.11 -7.75
CA LEU A 67 -4.99 3.89 -7.62
C LEU A 67 -3.75 2.99 -7.71
N LEU A 68 -3.74 1.86 -6.98
CA LEU A 68 -2.67 0.87 -7.05
C LEU A 68 -2.42 0.45 -8.50
N LEU A 69 -3.47 0.11 -9.26
CA LEU A 69 -3.32 -0.29 -10.66
C LEU A 69 -2.71 0.82 -11.52
N ALA A 70 -3.02 2.09 -11.23
CA ALA A 70 -2.47 3.23 -11.97
C ALA A 70 -0.97 3.48 -11.64
N VAL A 71 -0.53 3.16 -10.42
CA VAL A 71 0.87 3.34 -10.00
C VAL A 71 1.67 2.03 -9.96
N TYR A 72 1.10 0.92 -10.40
CA TYR A 72 1.72 -0.41 -10.26
C TYR A 72 2.92 -0.55 -11.20
N HIS A 73 4.05 -0.97 -10.65
CA HIS A 73 5.24 -1.35 -11.38
C HIS A 73 5.96 -2.48 -10.61
N PRO A 74 6.44 -3.54 -11.29
CA PRO A 74 7.07 -4.71 -10.65
C PRO A 74 8.25 -4.42 -9.70
N ARG A 75 8.95 -3.31 -9.93
CA ARG A 75 10.12 -2.90 -9.15
C ARG A 75 9.79 -2.18 -7.85
N ASN A 76 8.58 -1.64 -7.73
CA ASN A 76 8.18 -0.88 -6.55
C ASN A 76 7.58 -1.81 -5.49
N ARG A 77 7.58 -1.36 -4.23
CA ARG A 77 6.91 -2.04 -3.11
C ARG A 77 5.69 -1.24 -2.69
N TYR A 78 4.61 -1.93 -2.36
CA TYR A 78 3.34 -1.29 -1.99
C TYR A 78 2.84 -1.83 -0.65
N VAL A 79 2.46 -0.93 0.24
CA VAL A 79 1.70 -1.23 1.45
C VAL A 79 0.36 -0.51 1.37
N LEU A 80 -0.71 -1.27 1.36
CA LEU A 80 -2.08 -0.77 1.34
C LEU A 80 -2.66 -0.77 2.75
N HIS A 81 -3.35 0.31 3.11
CA HIS A 81 -3.97 0.44 4.41
C HIS A 81 -5.41 0.94 4.29
N LEU A 82 -6.36 0.04 4.54
CA LEU A 82 -7.74 0.40 4.86
C LEU A 82 -7.84 0.57 6.37
N GLY A 83 -8.13 1.79 6.82
CA GLY A 83 -8.24 2.15 8.24
C GLY A 83 -9.22 1.27 9.01
N ALA A 84 -9.10 1.26 10.33
CA ALA A 84 -9.91 0.35 11.16
C ALA A 84 -11.42 0.68 11.17
N ASP A 85 -11.84 1.77 10.52
CA ASP A 85 -13.24 2.10 10.25
C ASP A 85 -13.83 1.32 9.07
N ALA A 86 -13.00 0.76 8.19
CA ALA A 86 -13.41 -0.22 7.18
C ALA A 86 -13.72 -1.57 7.82
N THR A 87 -14.64 -2.33 7.21
CA THR A 87 -15.02 -3.66 7.71
C THR A 87 -13.97 -4.72 7.35
N ASP A 88 -13.93 -5.83 8.10
CA ASP A 88 -13.07 -6.96 7.76
C ASP A 88 -13.42 -7.57 6.39
N GLY A 89 -14.71 -7.57 6.02
CA GLY A 89 -15.15 -7.99 4.69
C GLY A 89 -14.61 -7.09 3.58
N GLU A 90 -14.56 -5.78 3.80
CA GLU A 90 -13.98 -4.83 2.85
C GLU A 90 -12.47 -5.08 2.68
N ARG A 91 -11.72 -5.22 3.79
CA ARG A 91 -10.30 -5.58 3.77
C ARG A 91 -10.04 -6.92 3.07
N TYR A 92 -10.84 -7.94 3.37
CA TYR A 92 -10.74 -9.24 2.73
C TYR A 92 -11.00 -9.15 1.23
N SER A 93 -12.02 -8.41 0.81
CA SER A 93 -12.35 -8.24 -0.61
C SER A 93 -11.25 -7.47 -1.37
N LEU A 94 -10.53 -6.54 -0.72
CA LEU A 94 -9.33 -5.92 -1.29
C LEU A 94 -8.26 -6.99 -1.59
N VAL A 95 -7.95 -7.85 -0.61
CA VAL A 95 -6.96 -8.92 -0.78
C VAL A 95 -7.37 -9.88 -1.91
N VAL A 96 -8.65 -10.22 -2.03
CA VAL A 96 -9.17 -11.03 -3.13
C VAL A 96 -8.96 -10.33 -4.48
N ALA A 97 -9.26 -9.03 -4.57
CA ALA A 97 -9.05 -8.24 -5.79
C ALA A 97 -7.57 -8.15 -6.19
N LEU A 98 -6.64 -8.04 -5.22
CA LEU A 98 -5.20 -8.06 -5.52
C LEU A 98 -4.76 -9.39 -6.13
N LYS A 99 -5.27 -10.50 -5.60
CA LYS A 99 -4.93 -11.85 -6.06
C LYS A 99 -5.48 -12.17 -7.45
N SER A 100 -6.49 -11.44 -7.93
CA SER A 100 -7.04 -11.63 -9.27
C SER A 100 -6.17 -10.99 -10.37
N VAL A 101 -5.25 -10.10 -10.00
CA VAL A 101 -4.33 -9.45 -10.95
C VAL A 101 -3.08 -10.30 -11.12
N PRO A 102 -2.82 -10.88 -12.32
CA PRO A 102 -1.71 -11.82 -12.51
C PRO A 102 -0.34 -11.24 -12.16
N ALA A 103 -0.07 -9.98 -12.54
CA ALA A 103 1.21 -9.32 -12.26
C ALA A 103 1.46 -9.18 -10.75
N ILE A 104 0.48 -8.65 -9.99
CA ILE A 104 0.57 -8.50 -8.53
C ILE A 104 0.81 -9.87 -7.87
N ARG A 105 0.08 -10.90 -8.31
CA ARG A 105 0.25 -12.27 -7.81
C ARG A 105 1.63 -12.84 -8.12
N SER A 106 2.19 -12.54 -9.30
CA SER A 106 3.49 -13.05 -9.73
C SER A 106 4.66 -12.36 -9.02
N PHE A 107 4.63 -11.03 -8.89
CA PHE A 107 5.73 -10.28 -8.27
C PHE A 107 5.64 -10.22 -6.74
N SER A 108 4.47 -10.46 -6.15
CA SER A 108 4.27 -10.49 -4.70
C SER A 108 4.83 -9.24 -3.99
N ASN A 109 4.66 -8.08 -4.62
CA ASN A 109 5.20 -6.79 -4.20
C ASN A 109 4.17 -5.85 -3.56
N VAL A 110 3.01 -6.38 -3.18
CA VAL A 110 1.90 -5.63 -2.58
C VAL A 110 1.44 -6.32 -1.29
N ASP A 111 1.49 -5.60 -0.19
CA ASP A 111 1.00 -6.05 1.13
C ASP A 111 -0.21 -5.22 1.57
N VAL A 112 -1.08 -5.81 2.38
CA VAL A 112 -2.19 -5.11 3.04
C VAL A 112 -1.95 -5.16 4.55
N ILE A 113 -2.04 -4.02 5.23
CA ILE A 113 -1.88 -3.94 6.68
C ILE A 113 -3.00 -4.76 7.35
N GLY A 114 -2.60 -5.80 8.09
CA GLY A 114 -3.52 -6.70 8.79
C GLY A 114 -4.05 -6.16 10.11
N ASN A 115 -3.26 -5.38 10.83
CA ASN A 115 -3.67 -4.66 12.04
C ASN A 115 -3.85 -3.17 11.70
N PRO A 116 -5.04 -2.75 11.22
CA PRO A 116 -5.25 -1.41 10.69
C PRO A 116 -5.25 -0.37 11.80
N ASP A 117 -4.62 0.77 11.54
CA ASP A 117 -4.65 1.90 12.45
C ASP A 117 -5.98 2.66 12.33
N ARG A 118 -6.30 3.39 13.39
CA ARG A 118 -7.36 4.40 13.35
C ARG A 118 -6.71 5.75 13.22
N PHE A 119 -6.91 6.39 12.07
CA PHE A 119 -6.33 7.70 11.82
C PHE A 119 -7.41 8.75 11.55
N SER A 120 -7.18 9.93 12.12
CA SER A 120 -7.92 11.15 11.85
C SER A 120 -7.01 12.09 11.08
N TYR A 121 -7.51 12.66 9.97
CA TYR A 121 -6.72 13.59 9.15
C TYR A 121 -6.21 14.81 9.96
N MET A 122 -6.99 15.27 10.95
CA MET A 122 -6.60 16.40 11.80
C MET A 122 -5.74 15.98 13.00
N GLY A 123 -5.54 14.68 13.22
CA GLY A 123 -4.90 14.14 14.41
C GLY A 123 -3.48 13.63 14.16
N SER A 124 -2.70 13.49 15.23
CA SER A 124 -1.36 12.90 15.19
C SER A 124 -1.35 11.43 14.76
N SER A 125 -2.48 10.74 14.89
CA SER A 125 -2.71 9.37 14.39
C SER A 125 -2.45 9.21 12.89
N TYR A 126 -2.67 10.26 12.09
CA TYR A 126 -2.32 10.23 10.66
C TYR A 126 -0.81 10.05 10.45
N ILE A 127 -0.02 10.86 11.16
CA ILE A 127 1.45 10.78 11.10
C ILE A 127 1.91 9.44 11.68
N ALA A 128 1.32 9.00 12.80
CA ALA A 128 1.64 7.71 13.40
C ALA A 128 1.41 6.55 12.44
N SER A 129 0.29 6.55 11.70
CA SER A 129 0.00 5.50 10.70
C SER A 129 0.94 5.56 9.49
N THR A 130 1.32 6.77 9.05
CA THR A 130 2.32 6.94 7.99
C THR A 130 3.68 6.37 8.41
N LEU A 131 4.12 6.66 9.63
CA LEU A 131 5.36 6.11 10.20
C LEU A 131 5.28 4.60 10.41
N HIS A 132 4.12 4.08 10.81
CA HIS A 132 3.88 2.64 10.91
C HIS A 132 4.04 1.95 9.55
N ALA A 133 3.46 2.52 8.48
CA ALA A 133 3.62 2.00 7.13
C ALA A 133 5.07 2.07 6.62
N ALA A 134 5.77 3.18 6.85
CA ALA A 134 7.19 3.30 6.52
C ALA A 134 8.04 2.24 7.26
N ALA A 135 7.76 2.00 8.55
CA ALA A 135 8.42 0.97 9.34
C ALA A 135 8.14 -0.45 8.80
N ILE A 136 6.93 -0.73 8.33
CA ILE A 136 6.59 -2.00 7.67
C ILE A 136 7.40 -2.14 6.37
N LEU A 137 7.39 -1.12 5.50
CA LEU A 137 8.15 -1.14 4.24
C LEU A 137 9.64 -1.40 4.48
N MET A 138 10.25 -0.74 5.47
CA MET A 138 11.66 -0.97 5.81
C MET A 138 11.96 -2.38 6.30
N LYS A 139 11.00 -3.02 6.99
CA LYS A 139 11.14 -4.40 7.51
C LYS A 139 10.92 -5.45 6.43
N VAL A 140 9.98 -5.22 5.52
CA VAL A 140 9.58 -6.19 4.49
C VAL A 140 10.53 -6.16 3.31
N ASP A 141 10.88 -4.97 2.81
CA ASP A 141 11.77 -4.82 1.68
C ASP A 141 12.49 -3.46 1.75
N PRO A 142 13.79 -3.42 2.12
CA PRO A 142 14.55 -2.18 2.19
C PRO A 142 15.05 -1.67 0.83
N GLY A 143 14.73 -2.34 -0.28
CA GLY A 143 15.31 -2.09 -1.61
C GLY A 143 14.74 -0.89 -2.38
N TRP A 144 13.78 -0.15 -1.80
CA TRP A 144 13.28 1.09 -2.36
C TRP A 144 14.16 2.29 -1.98
N ASP A 145 14.22 3.28 -2.86
CA ASP A 145 15.02 4.49 -2.71
C ASP A 145 14.20 5.64 -2.11
N TRP A 146 12.93 5.75 -2.49
CA TRP A 146 12.01 6.76 -1.97
C TRP A 146 10.66 6.20 -1.51
N PHE A 147 10.15 6.73 -0.41
CA PHE A 147 8.83 6.48 0.16
C PHE A 147 7.83 7.53 -0.31
N ILE A 148 6.68 7.08 -0.83
CA ILE A 148 5.59 7.93 -1.30
C ILE A 148 4.30 7.59 -0.55
N ALA A 149 3.73 8.56 0.16
CA ALA A 149 2.40 8.40 0.77
C ALA A 149 1.31 8.97 -0.14
N LEU A 150 0.30 8.14 -0.45
CA LEU A 150 -0.87 8.48 -1.25
C LEU A 150 -2.15 8.11 -0.51
N SER A 151 -3.10 9.03 -0.50
CA SER A 151 -4.47 8.76 -0.08
C SER A 151 -5.28 8.12 -1.22
N ALA A 152 -6.42 7.51 -0.90
CA ALA A 152 -7.37 6.99 -1.87
C ALA A 152 -7.99 8.06 -2.79
N LEU A 153 -7.73 9.34 -2.53
CA LEU A 153 -8.20 10.48 -3.35
C LEU A 153 -7.14 10.96 -4.34
N ASP A 154 -5.90 10.47 -4.24
CA ASP A 154 -4.82 10.81 -5.15
C ASP A 154 -4.93 10.09 -6.49
N TYR A 155 -4.31 10.68 -7.52
CA TYR A 155 -4.14 10.03 -8.81
C TYR A 155 -2.87 10.50 -9.52
N PRO A 156 -2.09 9.59 -10.13
CA PRO A 156 -0.87 9.99 -10.83
C PRO A 156 -1.18 10.78 -12.10
N LEU A 157 -0.36 11.82 -12.36
CA LEU A 157 -0.37 12.59 -13.61
C LEU A 157 0.72 12.15 -14.59
N LEU A 158 1.61 11.27 -14.15
CA LEU A 158 2.75 10.75 -14.90
C LEU A 158 2.74 9.23 -14.84
N THR A 159 3.31 8.58 -15.86
CA THR A 159 3.49 7.12 -15.84
C THR A 159 4.62 6.73 -14.87
N GLN A 160 4.64 5.45 -14.45
CA GLN A 160 5.71 4.94 -13.59
C GLN A 160 7.07 4.93 -14.31
N ASP A 161 7.08 4.73 -15.62
CA ASP A 161 8.30 4.71 -16.42
C ASP A 161 8.88 6.13 -16.53
N ASP A 162 8.04 7.14 -16.79
CA ASP A 162 8.47 8.54 -16.83
C ASP A 162 8.99 9.01 -15.46
N LEU A 163 8.28 8.66 -14.38
CA LEU A 163 8.71 8.96 -13.02
C LEU A 163 10.08 8.32 -12.74
N SER A 164 10.25 7.04 -13.06
CA SER A 164 11.51 6.32 -12.89
C SER A 164 12.64 6.93 -13.73
N HIS A 165 12.35 7.34 -14.97
CA HIS A 165 13.32 7.96 -15.86
C HIS A 165 13.80 9.31 -15.30
N VAL A 166 12.89 10.19 -14.89
CA VAL A 166 13.25 11.49 -14.30
C VAL A 166 14.07 11.30 -13.03
N PHE A 167 13.60 10.44 -12.11
CA PHE A 167 14.28 10.19 -10.85
C PHE A 167 15.62 9.46 -10.99
N SER A 168 15.92 8.84 -12.13
CA SER A 168 17.24 8.27 -12.40
C SER A 168 18.35 9.33 -12.47
N SER A 169 18.00 10.57 -12.83
CA SER A 169 18.91 11.72 -12.87
C SER A 169 19.02 12.46 -11.53
N VAL A 170 18.11 12.16 -10.60
CA VAL A 170 18.02 12.79 -9.29
C VAL A 170 18.93 12.04 -8.32
N ARG A 171 19.67 12.79 -7.50
CA ARG A 171 20.45 12.17 -6.43
C ARG A 171 19.52 11.51 -5.42
N ARG A 172 19.81 10.25 -5.09
CA ARG A 172 18.97 9.46 -4.18
C ARG A 172 18.93 10.02 -2.77
N ASP A 173 19.93 10.80 -2.35
CA ASP A 173 20.02 11.40 -1.01
C ASP A 173 19.18 12.67 -0.79
N LEU A 174 18.19 12.91 -1.65
CA LEU A 174 17.30 14.09 -1.59
C LEU A 174 15.88 13.72 -1.18
N ASN A 175 15.27 14.61 -0.40
CA ASN A 175 13.86 14.58 0.00
C ASN A 175 13.08 15.68 -0.72
N PHE A 176 11.82 15.41 -1.06
CA PHE A 176 10.94 16.37 -1.71
C PHE A 176 9.75 16.66 -0.81
N ILE A 177 9.87 17.76 -0.06
CA ILE A 177 8.89 18.18 0.94
C ILE A 177 8.58 19.66 0.73
N ASP A 178 7.30 19.94 0.46
CA ASP A 178 6.81 21.32 0.46
C ASP A 178 6.86 21.88 1.88
N HIS A 179 7.52 23.03 2.03
CA HIS A 179 7.66 23.67 3.33
C HIS A 179 7.73 25.20 3.22
N ASN A 180 7.21 25.86 4.25
CA ASN A 180 7.20 27.30 4.44
C ASN A 180 7.45 27.60 5.93
N ASN A 181 8.29 28.60 6.20
CA ASN A 181 8.61 29.05 7.56
C ASN A 181 7.68 30.16 8.07
N ASP A 182 6.79 30.70 7.23
CA ASP A 182 5.77 31.66 7.66
C ASP A 182 4.62 30.92 8.35
N LEU A 183 4.60 31.01 9.67
CA LEU A 183 3.58 30.38 10.51
C LEU A 183 2.27 31.17 10.51
N GLY A 184 2.34 32.50 10.45
CA GLY A 184 1.19 33.40 10.57
C GLY A 184 0.19 32.96 11.66
N TRP A 185 -1.09 32.88 11.30
CA TRP A 185 -2.17 32.45 12.19
C TRP A 185 -2.03 31.00 12.71
N LYS A 186 -1.22 30.15 12.06
CA LYS A 186 -1.06 28.75 12.44
C LYS A 186 -0.32 28.61 13.77
N GLU A 187 0.49 29.59 14.17
CA GLU A 187 1.18 29.59 15.48
C GLU A 187 0.17 29.40 16.62
N ASP A 188 -0.80 30.30 16.72
CA ASP A 188 -1.80 30.29 17.79
C ASP A 188 -2.83 29.18 17.67
N GLN A 189 -3.11 28.71 16.45
CA GLN A 189 -4.17 27.73 16.18
C GLN A 189 -3.70 26.27 16.09
N ARG A 190 -2.42 26.01 15.79
CA ARG A 190 -1.92 24.64 15.55
C ARG A 190 -0.74 24.25 16.42
N PHE A 191 0.09 25.20 16.85
CA PHE A 191 1.32 24.88 17.58
C PHE A 191 1.20 25.06 19.10
N ARG A 192 0.55 26.15 19.54
CA ARG A 192 0.29 26.41 20.97
C ARG A 192 -0.83 25.55 21.58
N PRO A 193 -1.91 25.19 20.86
CA PRO A 193 -2.93 24.31 21.43
C PRO A 193 -2.41 22.90 21.68
N ILE A 194 -2.87 22.28 22.77
CA ILE A 194 -2.62 20.86 23.03
C ILE A 194 -3.78 20.07 22.41
N ILE A 195 -3.44 19.15 21.51
CA ILE A 195 -4.42 18.35 20.77
C ILE A 195 -4.48 16.96 21.40
N VAL A 196 -5.69 16.52 21.74
CA VAL A 196 -5.98 15.14 22.12
C VAL A 196 -6.55 14.43 20.91
N ASP A 197 -5.84 13.41 20.44
CA ASP A 197 -6.28 12.57 19.32
C ASP A 197 -6.94 11.26 19.82
N PRO A 198 -8.26 11.12 19.69
CA PRO A 198 -8.97 9.90 20.07
C PRO A 198 -8.56 8.66 19.26
N GLY A 199 -7.97 8.84 18.09
CA GLY A 199 -7.45 7.75 17.26
C GLY A 199 -6.34 6.97 17.97
N LEU A 200 -5.50 7.66 18.76
CA LEU A 200 -4.39 7.07 19.50
C LEU A 200 -4.82 6.52 20.86
N TYR A 201 -5.60 7.28 21.63
CA TYR A 201 -5.91 6.91 23.02
C TYR A 201 -7.20 6.08 23.19
N LEU A 202 -8.25 6.40 22.43
CA LEU A 202 -9.56 5.73 22.56
C LEU A 202 -9.82 4.69 21.47
N GLY A 203 -8.96 4.62 20.45
CA GLY A 203 -9.20 3.80 19.27
C GLY A 203 -10.52 4.16 18.60
N ARG A 204 -10.86 5.46 18.48
CA ARG A 204 -12.06 5.94 17.76
C ARG A 204 -11.69 7.01 16.74
N ARG A 205 -12.25 6.90 15.53
CA ARG A 205 -12.12 7.93 14.49
C ARG A 205 -13.14 9.05 14.74
N THR A 206 -12.92 9.84 15.78
CA THR A 206 -13.75 11.02 16.11
C THR A 206 -12.99 12.31 15.84
N LYS A 207 -13.70 13.44 15.86
CA LYS A 207 -13.09 14.77 15.79
C LYS A 207 -12.03 14.91 16.89
N ILE A 208 -10.91 15.55 16.58
CA ILE A 208 -9.89 15.89 17.57
C ILE A 208 -10.47 16.88 18.60
N PHE A 209 -9.92 16.86 19.81
CA PHE A 209 -10.28 17.80 20.86
C PHE A 209 -9.08 18.62 21.28
N TYR A 210 -9.33 19.86 21.67
CA TYR A 210 -8.31 20.75 22.20
C TYR A 210 -8.42 20.79 23.72
N ALA A 211 -7.29 20.67 24.42
CA ALA A 211 -7.27 20.91 25.85
C ALA A 211 -7.50 22.40 26.14
N THR A 212 -7.99 22.70 27.35
CA THR A 212 -8.18 24.08 27.81
C THR A 212 -6.84 24.81 27.91
N GLU A 213 -5.81 24.11 28.39
CA GLU A 213 -4.47 24.65 28.52
C GLU A 213 -3.70 24.64 27.19
N LYS A 214 -2.85 25.65 27.02
CA LYS A 214 -1.93 25.78 25.88
C LYS A 214 -0.49 25.56 26.34
N ARG A 215 0.37 25.18 25.41
CA ARG A 215 1.81 25.08 25.62
C ARG A 215 2.55 26.28 25.03
N ALA A 216 3.76 26.54 25.53
CA ALA A 216 4.70 27.47 24.93
C ALA A 216 5.18 26.98 23.56
N MET A 217 5.65 27.91 22.72
CA MET A 217 6.23 27.60 21.42
C MET A 217 7.58 26.87 21.63
N PRO A 218 7.81 25.71 20.99
CA PRO A 218 9.11 25.04 21.05
C PRO A 218 10.25 25.94 20.54
N ASP A 219 11.31 26.10 21.32
CA ASP A 219 12.46 26.96 20.99
C ASP A 219 13.72 26.18 20.57
N ALA A 220 13.76 24.86 20.81
CA ALA A 220 14.88 23.99 20.46
C ALA A 220 15.07 23.76 18.95
N PHE A 221 14.07 24.07 18.12
CA PHE A 221 14.11 23.86 16.67
C PHE A 221 13.23 24.86 15.93
N LYS A 222 13.55 25.11 14.66
CA LYS A 222 12.72 25.94 13.78
C LYS A 222 11.54 25.13 13.23
N ILE A 223 10.35 25.70 13.35
CA ILE A 223 9.13 25.09 12.85
C ILE A 223 8.90 25.50 11.40
N PHE A 224 8.55 24.53 10.57
CA PHE A 224 8.08 24.72 9.21
C PHE A 224 6.66 24.16 9.08
N THR A 225 5.87 24.78 8.22
CA THR A 225 4.56 24.27 7.80
C THR A 225 4.66 23.78 6.37
N GLY A 226 3.91 22.77 6.00
CA GLY A 226 3.88 22.26 4.63
C GLY A 226 2.49 21.76 4.28
N ILE A 227 2.39 21.14 3.12
CA ILE A 227 1.16 20.50 2.70
C ILE A 227 1.24 19.00 2.94
N VAL A 228 0.16 18.46 3.50
CA VAL A 228 -0.10 17.02 3.63
C VAL A 228 -1.51 16.78 3.12
N CYS A 229 -1.71 15.64 2.45
CA CYS A 229 -2.97 15.23 1.84
C CYS A 229 -4.20 15.37 2.75
N ASN A 230 -5.11 16.28 2.38
CA ASN A 230 -6.45 16.49 2.95
C ASN A 230 -7.51 16.01 1.94
N PRO A 231 -8.71 15.58 2.36
CA PRO A 231 -9.86 15.36 1.48
C PRO A 231 -10.17 16.43 0.42
N TYR A 232 -9.65 17.66 0.56
CA TYR A 232 -9.87 18.75 -0.40
C TYR A 232 -8.64 19.12 -1.23
N HIS A 233 -7.42 18.87 -0.77
CA HIS A 233 -6.15 19.25 -1.42
C HIS A 233 -5.08 18.21 -1.09
N CYS A 234 -4.44 17.65 -2.11
CA CYS A 234 -3.40 16.64 -1.95
C CYS A 234 -2.12 17.02 -2.67
N HIS A 235 -1.01 16.90 -1.94
CA HIS A 235 0.33 16.83 -2.51
C HIS A 235 0.99 15.58 -1.94
N PRO A 236 1.52 14.68 -2.80
CA PRO A 236 2.21 13.49 -2.33
C PRO A 236 3.48 13.90 -1.57
N LEU A 237 3.72 13.25 -0.43
CA LEU A 237 4.98 13.38 0.28
C LEU A 237 5.96 12.34 -0.22
N LEU A 238 7.18 12.77 -0.56
CA LEU A 238 8.25 11.92 -1.07
C LEU A 238 9.47 12.04 -0.14
N PHE A 239 9.68 10.99 0.65
CA PHE A 239 10.79 10.87 1.59
C PHE A 239 11.83 9.88 1.05
N MET A 240 13.09 10.05 1.40
CA MET A 240 14.12 9.02 1.29
C MET A 240 14.19 8.24 2.60
N LYS A 241 14.76 7.04 2.54
CA LYS A 241 15.11 6.21 3.69
C LYS A 241 16.29 6.77 4.49
#